data_AF-A0A3R7C1K1-F1
#
_entry.id   AF-A0A3R7C1K1-F1
#
_cell.length_a   1.000
_cell.length_b   1.000
_cell.length_c   1.000
_cell.angle_alpha   90.00
_cell.angle_beta   90.00
_cell.angle_gamma   90.00
#
_symmetry.space_group_name_H-M   'P 1'
#
loop_
_entity.id
_entity.type
_entity.pdbx_description
1 polymer ?
#
loop_
_entity_poly.entity_id
_entity_poly.type
_entity_poly.pdbx_seq_one_letter_code
_entity_poly.pdbx_strand_id
1 'polypeptide(L)'
;MKTDKTLKGKFSCSKPYPTEANAVHRMQYALSFLRMSSDQIIFDCMYQTVHVDAKWYFLTTVKKRVYVYEDEKVALRALKSKRFITKVMFLATVTRPRYDHNKGSMFSGKIGIWTFVEDVVAK
;
A
#
# COMPACT_ATOMS: atom_id res chain seq x y z
N MET A 1 -47.44 4.44 -15.03
CA MET A 1 -46.22 4.93 -15.70
C MET A 1 -45.03 4.25 -15.03
N LYS A 2 -44.42 3.25 -15.67
CA LYS A 2 -43.25 2.55 -15.09
C LYS A 2 -42.04 3.47 -15.25
N THR A 3 -41.40 3.87 -14.15
CA THR A 3 -40.19 4.67 -14.19
C THR A 3 -39.06 3.86 -14.84
N ASP A 4 -38.50 4.38 -15.93
CA ASP A 4 -37.37 3.77 -16.60
C ASP A 4 -36.18 3.73 -15.65
N LYS A 5 -35.65 2.51 -15.41
CA LYS A 5 -34.52 2.31 -14.51
C LYS A 5 -33.29 2.94 -15.13
N THR A 6 -32.76 4.01 -14.51
CA THR A 6 -31.51 4.64 -14.93
C THR A 6 -30.33 3.69 -14.74
N LEU A 7 -29.62 3.38 -15.83
CA LEU A 7 -28.38 2.62 -15.78
C LEU A 7 -27.31 3.39 -14.99
N LYS A 8 -26.80 2.78 -13.91
CA LYS A 8 -25.66 3.29 -13.13
C LYS A 8 -24.44 2.43 -13.37
N GLY A 9 -23.30 3.05 -13.69
CA GLY A 9 -22.02 2.37 -13.76
C GLY A 9 -21.66 1.77 -12.40
N LYS A 10 -21.41 0.45 -12.35
CA LYS A 10 -20.91 -0.25 -11.18
C LYS A 10 -19.56 -0.86 -11.54
N PHE A 11 -18.60 -0.75 -10.62
CA PHE A 11 -17.31 -1.41 -10.75
C PHE A 11 -17.29 -2.66 -9.86
N SER A 12 -16.81 -3.77 -10.40
CA SER A 12 -16.46 -4.96 -9.62
C SER A 12 -14.93 -5.07 -9.58
N CYS A 13 -14.40 -5.41 -8.40
CA CYS A 13 -12.98 -5.69 -8.23
C CYS A 13 -12.83 -7.14 -7.82
N SER A 14 -11.93 -7.87 -8.48
CA SER A 14 -11.53 -9.21 -8.04
C SER A 14 -10.90 -9.12 -6.66
N LYS A 15 -11.39 -9.91 -5.71
CA LYS A 15 -10.84 -10.04 -4.37
C LYS A 15 -10.26 -11.43 -4.20
N PRO A 16 -9.16 -11.60 -3.45
CA PRO A 16 -8.71 -12.92 -3.05
C PRO A 16 -9.85 -13.64 -2.33
N TYR A 17 -10.09 -14.90 -2.70
CA TYR A 17 -11.07 -15.75 -2.04
C TYR A 17 -10.35 -16.54 -0.93
N PRO A 18 -10.51 -16.20 0.36
CA PRO A 18 -9.89 -16.97 1.42
C PRO A 18 -10.56 -18.34 1.53
N THR A 19 -9.75 -19.40 1.63
CA THR A 19 -10.23 -20.71 2.07
C THR A 19 -10.65 -20.63 3.54
N GLU A 20 -11.46 -21.59 3.99
CA GLU A 20 -11.85 -21.69 5.40
C GLU A 20 -10.63 -21.78 6.32
N ALA A 21 -9.64 -22.60 5.95
CA ALA A 21 -8.37 -22.69 6.68
C ALA A 21 -7.63 -21.34 6.77
N ASN A 22 -7.58 -20.57 5.68
CA ASN A 22 -6.96 -19.24 5.68
C ASN A 22 -7.74 -18.27 6.59
N ALA A 23 -9.07 -18.37 6.62
CA ALA A 23 -9.91 -17.54 7.49
C ALA A 23 -9.64 -17.85 8.97
N VAL A 24 -9.60 -19.14 9.35
CA VAL A 24 -9.27 -19.58 10.71
C VAL A 24 -7.88 -19.11 11.12
N HIS A 25 -6.88 -19.28 10.26
CA HIS A 25 -5.52 -18.85 10.57
C HIS A 25 -5.43 -17.33 10.77
N ARG A 26 -6.13 -16.54 9.94
CA ARG A 26 -6.18 -15.08 10.09
C ARG A 26 -6.89 -14.67 11.38
N MET A 27 -7.94 -15.38 11.78
CA MET A 27 -8.63 -15.16 13.05
C MET A 27 -7.70 -15.46 14.23
N GLN A 28 -7.03 -16.61 14.24
CA GLN A 28 -6.07 -16.99 15.28
C GLN A 28 -4.93 -15.97 15.40
N TYR A 29 -4.40 -15.53 14.27
CA TYR A 29 -3.41 -14.45 14.23
C TYR A 29 -3.95 -13.16 14.87
N ALA A 30 -5.16 -12.73 14.52
CA ALA A 30 -5.78 -11.54 15.13
C ALA A 30 -6.00 -11.70 16.64
N LEU A 31 -6.43 -12.87 17.10
CA LEU A 31 -6.65 -13.18 18.52
C LEU A 31 -5.35 -13.14 19.32
N SER A 32 -4.21 -13.49 18.72
CA SER A 32 -2.90 -13.48 19.40
C SER A 32 -2.47 -12.08 19.89
N PHE A 33 -3.06 -11.02 19.34
CA PHE A 33 -2.82 -9.65 19.79
C PHE A 33 -3.72 -9.22 20.95
N LEU A 34 -4.70 -10.03 21.35
CA LEU A 34 -5.55 -9.73 22.50
C LEU A 34 -4.84 -10.15 23.79
N ARG A 35 -4.73 -9.22 24.73
CA ARG A 35 -4.13 -9.40 26.06
C ARG A 35 -5.18 -9.18 27.13
N MET A 36 -5.23 -10.04 28.13
CA MET A 36 -6.06 -9.81 29.31
C MET A 36 -5.33 -8.89 30.30
N SER A 37 -6.00 -7.83 30.74
CA SER A 37 -5.52 -6.93 31.78
C SER A 37 -6.68 -6.54 32.69
N SER A 38 -6.59 -6.89 33.98
CA SER A 38 -7.49 -6.42 35.04
C SER A 38 -8.98 -6.37 34.62
N ASP A 39 -9.50 -7.51 34.15
CA ASP A 39 -10.88 -7.72 33.68
C ASP A 39 -11.27 -7.09 32.33
N GLN A 40 -10.31 -6.58 31.56
CA GLN A 40 -10.52 -6.08 30.20
C GLN A 40 -9.65 -6.80 29.18
N ILE A 41 -10.20 -7.03 27.99
CA ILE A 41 -9.46 -7.51 26.83
C ILE A 41 -8.93 -6.28 26.09
N ILE A 42 -7.61 -6.13 26.04
CA ILE A 42 -6.93 -5.00 25.40
C ILE A 42 -6.14 -5.51 24.20
N PHE A 43 -6.14 -4.75 23.11
CA PHE A 43 -5.31 -5.06 21.95
C PHE A 43 -3.85 -4.63 22.20
N ASP A 44 -2.90 -5.46 21.80
CA ASP A 44 -1.46 -5.18 21.87
C ASP A 44 -1.15 -3.83 21.20
N CYS A 45 -0.43 -2.98 21.90
CA CYS A 45 -0.05 -1.68 21.38
C CYS A 45 1.03 -1.76 20.27
N MET A 46 1.64 -2.93 20.03
CA MET A 46 2.60 -3.20 18.96
C MET A 46 3.82 -2.25 18.97
N TYR A 47 4.16 -1.66 20.11
CA TYR A 47 5.32 -0.76 20.21
C TYR A 47 6.67 -1.48 20.03
N GLN A 48 6.68 -2.81 20.13
CA GLN A 48 7.84 -3.66 19.89
C GLN A 48 7.78 -4.37 18.52
N THR A 49 6.83 -4.00 17.66
CA THR A 49 6.67 -4.61 16.34
C THR A 49 7.19 -3.70 15.24
N VAL A 50 8.05 -4.25 14.37
CA VAL A 50 8.47 -3.61 13.12
C VAL A 50 7.70 -4.25 11.98
N HIS A 51 6.96 -3.44 11.22
CA HIS A 51 6.27 -3.86 10.01
C HIS A 51 7.20 -3.69 8.81
N VAL A 52 7.31 -4.74 8.01
CA VAL A 52 8.15 -4.78 6.81
C VAL A 52 7.27 -5.15 5.63
N ASP A 53 7.34 -4.37 4.55
CA ASP A 53 6.62 -4.67 3.31
C ASP A 53 7.47 -4.32 2.09
N ALA A 54 7.30 -5.10 1.02
CA ALA A 54 7.98 -4.90 -0.26
C ALA A 54 6.96 -4.51 -1.34
N LYS A 55 7.22 -3.41 -2.04
CA LYS A 55 6.29 -2.90 -3.06
C LYS A 55 7.01 -2.52 -4.34
N TRP A 56 6.40 -2.89 -5.47
CA TRP A 56 6.81 -2.45 -6.80
C TRP A 56 6.27 -1.06 -7.10
N TYR A 57 7.17 -0.15 -7.48
CA TYR A 57 6.85 1.17 -7.99
C TYR A 57 7.14 1.21 -9.49
N PHE A 58 6.20 1.74 -10.26
CA PHE A 58 6.34 1.91 -11.70
C PHE A 58 6.88 3.32 -11.96
N LEU A 59 7.94 3.44 -12.75
CA LEU A 59 8.54 4.74 -13.09
C LEU A 59 7.54 5.65 -13.82
N THR A 60 6.58 5.06 -14.53
CA THR A 60 5.50 5.80 -15.18
C THR A 60 4.19 5.04 -15.13
N THR A 61 3.07 5.75 -15.16
CA THR A 61 1.73 5.13 -15.25
C THR A 61 1.30 4.97 -16.70
N VAL A 62 0.52 3.90 -16.93
CA VAL A 62 -0.13 3.62 -18.22
C VAL A 62 -1.07 4.75 -18.61
N LYS A 63 -1.92 5.16 -17.67
CA LYS A 63 -2.83 6.29 -17.82
C LYS A 63 -2.31 7.40 -16.91
N LYS A 64 -1.92 8.52 -17.51
CA LYS A 64 -1.56 9.74 -16.78
C LYS A 64 -2.56 10.82 -17.17
N ARG A 65 -3.10 11.51 -16.17
CA ARG A 65 -3.92 12.70 -16.42
C ARG A 65 -2.96 13.85 -16.77
N VAL A 66 -3.17 14.48 -17.91
CA VAL A 66 -2.42 15.65 -18.35
C VAL A 66 -3.45 16.78 -18.51
N TYR A 67 -3.12 17.97 -18.04
CA TYR A 67 -3.89 19.18 -18.24
C TYR A 67 -3.18 19.99 -19.30
N VAL A 68 -3.91 20.40 -20.33
CA VAL A 68 -3.41 21.04 -21.55
C VAL A 68 -4.45 22.08 -21.95
N TYR A 69 -4.03 23.24 -22.47
CA TYR A 69 -4.97 24.26 -22.98
C TYR A 69 -5.67 23.75 -24.26
N GLU A 70 -6.79 24.37 -24.66
CA GLU A 70 -7.59 23.87 -25.80
C GLU A 70 -6.84 23.89 -27.14
N ASP A 71 -5.89 24.82 -27.30
CA ASP A 71 -5.07 25.01 -28.49
C ASP A 71 -3.76 24.21 -28.46
N GLU A 72 -3.43 23.57 -27.35
CA GLU A 72 -2.20 22.81 -27.17
C GLU A 72 -2.37 21.32 -27.52
N LYS A 73 -1.36 20.75 -28.19
CA LYS A 73 -1.34 19.31 -28.50
C LYS A 73 -0.77 18.52 -27.32
N VAL A 74 -1.50 17.49 -26.89
CA VAL A 74 -1.02 16.55 -25.87
C VAL A 74 0.24 15.82 -26.38
N ALA A 75 1.31 15.83 -25.59
CA ALA A 75 2.54 15.12 -25.92
C ALA A 75 2.27 13.62 -26.16
N LEU A 76 2.78 13.10 -27.28
CA LEU A 76 2.64 11.69 -27.62
C LEU A 76 3.40 10.83 -26.62
N ARG A 77 2.68 9.96 -25.90
CA ARG A 77 3.26 8.95 -25.00
C ARG A 77 2.93 7.57 -25.52
N ALA A 78 3.86 6.97 -26.24
CA ALA A 78 3.76 5.61 -26.74
C ALA A 78 4.64 4.66 -25.93
N LEU A 79 4.11 3.48 -25.58
CA LEU A 79 4.86 2.36 -25.05
C LEU A 79 4.44 1.10 -25.81
N LYS A 80 5.39 0.22 -26.14
CA LYS A 80 5.12 -1.04 -26.84
C LYS A 80 4.18 -1.97 -26.04
N SER A 81 4.34 -2.01 -24.72
CA SER A 81 3.45 -2.73 -23.79
C SER A 81 3.68 -2.26 -22.34
N LYS A 82 2.64 -2.37 -21.50
CA LYS A 82 2.71 -2.07 -20.05
C LYS A 82 3.81 -2.88 -19.33
N ARG A 83 4.16 -4.06 -19.86
CA ARG A 83 5.18 -4.94 -19.29
C ARG A 83 6.59 -4.33 -19.31
N PHE A 84 6.86 -3.41 -20.25
CA PHE A 84 8.16 -2.75 -20.41
C PHE A 84 8.30 -1.47 -19.57
N ILE A 85 7.30 -1.12 -18.75
CA ILE A 85 7.46 -0.03 -17.81
C ILE A 85 8.47 -0.46 -16.74
N THR A 86 9.56 0.30 -16.59
CA THR A 86 10.56 0.09 -15.54
C THR A 86 9.88 0.04 -14.18
N LYS A 87 10.15 -1.04 -13.45
CA LYS A 87 9.66 -1.23 -12.08
C LYS A 87 10.85 -1.27 -11.14
N VAL A 88 10.74 -0.58 -10.03
CA VAL A 88 11.72 -0.60 -8.95
C VAL A 88 11.02 -1.14 -7.71
N MET A 89 11.61 -2.15 -7.07
CA MET A 89 11.09 -2.68 -5.81
C MET A 89 11.72 -1.91 -4.65
N PHE A 90 10.89 -1.52 -3.69
CA PHE A 90 11.32 -0.92 -2.44
C PHE A 90 10.87 -1.79 -1.28
N LEU A 91 11.78 -2.03 -0.33
CA LEU A 91 11.49 -2.56 0.99
C LEU A 91 11.31 -1.39 1.95
N ALA A 92 10.17 -1.30 2.63
CA ALA A 92 9.90 -0.28 3.62
C ALA A 92 9.75 -0.91 5.00
N THR A 93 10.33 -0.26 6.02
CA THR A 93 10.18 -0.66 7.42
C THR A 93 9.56 0.49 8.20
N VAL A 94 8.48 0.18 8.92
CA VAL A 94 7.75 1.14 9.75
C VAL A 94 7.36 0.51 11.08
N THR A 95 7.32 1.33 12.11
CA THR A 95 6.84 1.01 13.45
C THR A 95 5.68 1.93 13.79
N ARG A 96 5.00 1.65 14.89
CA ARG A 96 3.94 2.54 15.38
C ARG A 96 4.54 3.90 15.81
N PRO A 97 4.00 5.04 15.32
CA PRO A 97 4.40 6.35 15.80
C PRO A 97 4.20 6.48 17.32
N ARG A 98 5.17 7.10 18.01
CA ARG A 98 5.14 7.26 19.47
C ARG A 98 5.93 8.49 19.91
N TYR A 99 5.54 9.08 21.04
CA TYR A 99 6.29 10.19 21.62
C TYR A 99 7.59 9.70 22.25
N ASP A 100 8.70 10.35 21.90
CA ASP A 100 10.02 10.14 22.49
C ASP A 100 10.23 11.19 23.58
N HIS A 101 10.17 10.76 24.84
CA HIS A 101 10.31 11.62 26.00
C HIS A 101 11.75 12.15 26.15
N ASN A 102 12.75 11.44 25.63
CA ASN A 102 14.15 11.87 25.71
C ASN A 102 14.42 12.99 24.71
N LYS A 103 13.77 12.94 23.54
CA LYS A 103 13.90 13.96 22.49
C LYS A 103 12.81 15.03 22.54
N GLY A 104 11.87 14.93 23.47
CA GLY A 104 10.71 15.82 23.57
C GLY A 104 9.87 15.91 22.29
N SER A 105 9.88 14.88 21.43
CA SER A 105 9.32 14.96 20.07
C SER A 105 8.60 13.69 19.65
N MET A 106 7.70 13.80 18.67
CA MET A 106 7.00 12.66 18.10
C MET A 106 7.90 11.89 17.12
N PHE A 107 8.18 10.63 17.43
CA PHE A 107 8.78 9.71 16.46
C PHE A 107 7.72 9.26 15.45
N SER A 108 8.00 9.50 14.16
CA SER A 108 7.07 9.21 13.07
C SER A 108 6.84 7.72 12.79
N GLY A 109 7.62 6.83 13.41
CA GLY A 109 7.57 5.38 13.14
C GLY A 109 8.31 4.95 11.88
N LYS A 110 8.74 5.88 11.03
CA LYS A 110 9.50 5.56 9.81
C LYS A 110 10.93 5.16 10.18
N ILE A 111 11.33 3.94 9.84
CA ILE A 111 12.70 3.46 10.06
C ILE A 111 13.54 3.66 8.80
N GLY A 112 13.05 3.16 7.66
CA GLY A 112 13.81 3.25 6.42
C GLY A 112 13.10 2.69 5.21
N ILE A 113 13.63 3.04 4.05
CA ILE A 113 13.24 2.50 2.75
C ILE A 113 14.51 2.14 1.97
N TRP A 114 14.56 0.94 1.41
CA TRP A 114 15.70 0.44 0.64
C TRP A 114 15.22 -0.03 -0.73
N THR A 115 16.03 0.21 -1.75
CA THR A 115 15.76 -0.27 -3.10
C THR A 115 16.44 -1.61 -3.32
N PHE A 116 15.82 -2.48 -4.12
CA PHE A 116 16.50 -3.63 -4.70
C PHE A 116 17.07 -3.21 -6.07
N VAL A 117 18.29 -2.69 -6.05
CA VAL A 117 19.03 -2.25 -7.24
C VAL A 117 20.39 -2.92 -7.29
N GLU A 118 20.93 -3.01 -8.50
CA GLU A 118 22.30 -3.44 -8.76
C GLU A 118 23.09 -2.21 -9.19
N ASP A 119 24.21 -1.96 -8.52
CA ASP A 119 25.13 -0.89 -8.90
C ASP A 119 26.01 -1.37 -10.04
N VAL A 120 25.88 -0.71 -11.19
CA VAL A 120 26.67 -0.98 -12.40
C VAL A 120 27.50 0.25 -12.76
N VAL A 121 28.72 0.02 -13.25
CA VAL A 121 29.57 1.11 -13.75
C VAL A 121 28.86 1.76 -14.94
N ALA A 122 28.82 3.09 -14.94
CA ALA A 122 28.23 3.85 -16.04
C ALA A 122 28.96 3.53 -17.35
N LYS A 123 28.18 3.31 -18.41
CA LYS A 123 28.70 3.14 -19.78
C LYS A 123 28.90 4.49 -20.45
#